data_AF-A0A0K9XAP0-F1
#
_entry.id   AF-A0A0K9XAP0-F1
#
_cell.length_a   1.000
_cell.length_b   1.000
_cell.length_c   1.000
_cell.angle_alpha   90.00
_cell.angle_beta   90.00
_cell.angle_gamma   90.00
#
_symmetry.space_group_name_H-M   'P 1'
#
loop_
_entity.id
_entity.type
_entity.pdbx_description
1 polymer ?
#
loop_
_entity_poly.entity_id
_entity_poly.type
_entity_poly.pdbx_seq_one_letter_code
_entity_poly.pdbx_strand_id
1 'polypeptide(L)' 'MSAKNRAKAKAEQVKGRVKEAAGSAVGDRRMQAEGRAEKIKGDLHEAMEKVKRTRKK' A
#
# COMPACT_ATOMS: atom_id res chain seq x y z
N MET A 1 -2.41 -27.08 -5.04
CA MET A 1 -1.55 -25.94 -5.45
C MET A 1 -0.09 -26.40 -5.47
N SER A 2 0.55 -26.39 -6.65
CA SER A 2 1.86 -27.02 -6.92
C SER A 2 3.05 -26.22 -6.35
N ALA A 3 4.18 -26.89 -6.08
CA ALA A 3 5.40 -26.33 -5.48
C ALA A 3 5.95 -25.07 -6.21
N LYS A 4 5.67 -24.93 -7.51
CA LYS A 4 5.96 -23.73 -8.31
C LYS A 4 5.27 -22.48 -7.75
N ASN A 5 4.04 -22.59 -7.23
CA ASN A 5 3.36 -21.47 -6.59
C ASN A 5 3.99 -21.10 -5.24
N ARG A 6 4.51 -22.07 -4.49
CA ARG A 6 5.21 -21.78 -3.22
C ARG A 6 6.55 -21.07 -3.47
N ALA A 7 7.29 -21.51 -4.49
CA ALA A 7 8.54 -20.85 -4.89
C ALA A 7 8.29 -19.42 -5.39
N LYS A 8 7.25 -19.22 -6.22
CA LYS A 8 6.85 -17.90 -6.71
C LYS A 8 6.39 -16.99 -5.57
N ALA A 9 5.59 -17.51 -4.64
CA ALA A 9 5.15 -16.77 -3.45
C ALA A 9 6.33 -16.35 -2.55
N LYS A 10 7.31 -17.24 -2.32
CA LYS A 10 8.52 -16.88 -1.58
C LYS A 10 9.38 -15.87 -2.31
N ALA A 11 9.53 -15.99 -3.63
CA ALA A 11 10.27 -15.04 -4.45
C ALA A 11 9.63 -13.65 -4.42
N GLU A 12 8.29 -13.57 -4.49
CA GLU A 12 7.56 -12.31 -4.37
C GLU A 12 7.66 -11.71 -2.97
N GLN A 13 7.63 -12.51 -1.91
CA GLN A 13 7.88 -12.01 -0.56
C GLN A 13 9.28 -11.44 -0.38
N VAL A 14 10.30 -12.12 -0.90
CA VAL A 14 11.69 -11.65 -0.84
C VAL A 14 11.83 -10.37 -1.65
N LYS A 15 11.29 -10.32 -2.87
CA LYS A 15 11.31 -9.13 -3.72
C LYS A 15 10.57 -7.95 -3.06
N GLY A 16 9.43 -8.21 -2.41
CA GLY A 16 8.67 -7.21 -1.66
C GLY A 16 9.49 -6.62 -0.51
N ARG A 17 10.08 -7.48 0.33
CA ARG A 17 10.95 -7.04 1.44
C ARG A 17 12.16 -6.26 0.97
N VAL A 18 12.80 -6.67 -0.13
CA VAL A 18 13.93 -5.94 -0.71
C VAL A 18 13.48 -4.56 -1.22
N LYS A 19 12.29 -4.45 -1.81
CA LYS A 19 11.74 -3.19 -2.32
C LYS A 19 11.29 -2.24 -1.20
N GLU A 20 10.71 -2.78 -0.12
CA GLU A 20 10.41 -2.02 1.11
C GLU A 20 11.68 -1.54 1.81
N ALA A 21 12.68 -2.41 1.94
CA ALA A 21 13.96 -2.07 2.53
C ALA A 21 14.69 -1.02 1.69
N ALA A 22 14.72 -1.18 0.37
CA ALA A 22 15.31 -0.21 -0.55
C ALA A 22 14.54 1.12 -0.55
N GLY A 23 13.20 1.09 -0.56
CA GLY A 23 12.39 2.31 -0.48
C GLY A 23 12.53 3.04 0.87
N SER A 24 12.73 2.30 1.96
CA SER A 24 12.99 2.86 3.29
C SER A 24 14.42 3.39 3.42
N ALA A 25 15.41 2.68 2.85
CA ALA A 25 16.83 3.02 2.92
C ALA A 25 17.23 4.15 1.96
N VAL A 26 16.60 4.23 0.78
CA VAL A 26 16.77 5.37 -0.16
C VAL A 26 16.24 6.67 0.44
N GLY A 27 15.44 6.60 1.52
CA GLY A 27 15.15 7.77 2.35
C GLY A 27 14.52 8.90 1.55
N ASP A 28 13.67 8.54 0.58
CA ASP A 28 13.06 9.51 -0.30
C ASP A 28 11.95 10.23 0.46
N ARG A 29 12.32 11.31 1.16
CA ARG A 29 11.40 12.16 1.92
C ARG A 29 10.23 12.61 1.04
N ARG A 30 10.41 12.71 -0.28
CA ARG A 30 9.31 12.93 -1.23
C ARG A 30 8.36 11.75 -1.26
N MET A 31 8.84 10.52 -1.44
CA MET A 31 7.97 9.33 -1.48
C MET A 31 7.24 9.08 -0.15
N GLN A 32 7.88 9.35 1.00
CA GLN A 32 7.18 9.30 2.30
C GLN A 32 6.15 10.42 2.48
N ALA A 33 6.46 11.63 2.01
CA ALA A 33 5.53 12.76 2.06
C ALA A 33 4.33 12.55 1.12
N GLU A 34 4.57 12.07 -0.10
CA GLU A 34 3.54 11.69 -1.06
C GLU A 34 2.68 10.54 -0.52
N GLY A 35 3.30 9.49 0.01
CA GLY A 35 2.56 8.36 0.61
C GLY A 35 1.70 8.75 1.80
N ARG A 36 2.15 9.69 2.65
CA ARG A 36 1.33 10.27 3.72
C ARG A 36 0.19 11.12 3.19
N ALA A 37 0.46 11.95 2.18
CA ALA A 37 -0.56 12.79 1.55
C ALA A 37 -1.65 11.95 0.86
N GLU A 38 -1.26 10.86 0.16
CA GLU A 38 -2.19 9.92 -0.45
C GLU A 38 -3.03 9.16 0.57
N LYS A 39 -2.42 8.72 1.69
CA LYS A 39 -3.17 8.09 2.80
C LYS A 39 -4.26 9.01 3.33
N ILE A 40 -3.92 10.26 3.63
CA ILE A 40 -4.86 11.26 4.15
C ILE A 40 -5.98 11.51 3.14
N LYS A 41 -5.63 11.62 1.85
CA LYS A 41 -6.60 11.84 0.77
C LYS A 41 -7.54 10.64 0.60
N GLY A 42 -7.02 9.42 0.72
CA GLY A 42 -7.79 8.17 0.69
C GLY A 42 -8.74 8.03 1.87
N ASP A 43 -8.26 8.28 3.09
CA ASP A 43 -9.09 8.27 4.30
C ASP A 43 -10.20 9.33 4.22
N LEU A 44 -9.90 10.52 3.71
CA LEU A 44 -10.91 11.55 3.45
C LEU A 44 -11.94 11.10 2.41
N HIS A 45 -11.49 10.45 1.34
CA HIS A 45 -12.36 9.96 0.29
C HIS A 45 -13.29 8.86 0.80
N GLU A 46 -12.77 7.90 1.55
CA GLU A 46 -13.55 6.81 2.14
C GLU A 46 -14.53 7.34 3.19
N ALA A 47 -14.13 8.32 4.01
CA ALA A 47 -15.01 8.98 4.96
C ALA A 47 -16.14 9.73 4.24
N MET A 48 -15.82 10.48 3.17
CA MET A 48 -16.83 11.16 2.35
C MET A 48 -17.77 10.16 1.68
N GLU A 49 -17.27 9.04 1.14
CA GLU A 49 -18.10 7.99 0.56
C GLU A 49 -19.00 7.35 1.61
N LYS A 50 -18.49 7.02 2.80
CA LYS A 50 -19.30 6.48 3.90
C LYS A 50 -20.41 7.45 4.29
N VAL A 51 -20.12 8.74 4.43
CA VAL A 51 -21.11 9.79 4.73
C VAL A 51 -22.16 9.90 3.63
N LYS A 52 -21.75 9.87 2.35
CA LYS A 52 -22.68 9.87 1.21
C LYS A 52 -23.57 8.63 1.22
N ARG A 53 -23.01 7.47 1.59
CA ARG A 53 -23.69 6.17 1.60
C ARG A 53 -24.66 6.05 2.78
N THR A 54 -24.33 6.61 3.95
CA THR A 54 -25.25 6.69 5.10
C THR A 54 -26.34 7.74 4.90
N ARG A 55 -26.06 8.86 4.22
CA ARG A 55 -27.08 9.87 3.89
C ARG A 55 -28.04 9.45 2.77
N LYS A 56 -27.71 8.40 2.02
CA LYS A 56 -28.54 7.84 0.94
C LYS A 56 -29.36 6.62 1.38
N LYS A 57 -29.41 6.33 2.68
CA LYS A 57 -30.31 5.33 3.29
C LYS A 57 -31.58 5.98 3.81
#